data_AF-A0A916JYC0-F1
#
_entry.id   AF-A0A916JYC0-F1
#
_cell.length_a   1.000
_cell.length_b   1.000
_cell.length_c   1.000
_cell.angle_alpha   90.00
_cell.angle_beta   90.00
_cell.angle_gamma   90.00
#
_symmetry.space_group_name_H-M   'P 1'
#
loop_
_entity.id
_entity.type
_entity.pdbx_description
1 polymer ?
#
loop_
_entity_poly.entity_id
_entity_poly.type
_entity_poly.pdbx_seq_one_letter_code
_entity_poly.pdbx_strand_id
1 'polypeptide(L)'
;MSDLRDPGDAWVTAEDGNRYWGRFGAAGLLAHDPARGILLQHRVDWSDHGGTWGIPGGARHEGEDAVSGAIRESGEEAGVPPQAVAPRFGYTIDRGGWTYTTVIAEVTSPFEPEITDPESHALAWVPLAEVADYPLHPGFAASWPLLRPLLAGDPDATEAATADALIASGSLVRL
;
A
#
# COMPACT_ATOMS: atom_id res chain seq x y z
N MET A 1 17.95 4.37 24.91
CA MET A 1 18.58 3.30 24.11
C MET A 1 17.55 2.20 23.90
N SER A 2 16.85 2.24 22.77
CA SER A 2 16.14 1.08 22.23
C SER A 2 16.25 1.18 20.72
N ASP A 3 17.49 1.08 20.24
CA ASP A 3 17.86 1.06 18.82
C ASP A 3 17.95 -0.40 18.37
N LEU A 4 16.89 -1.17 18.65
CA LEU A 4 16.69 -2.44 17.97
C LEU A 4 15.93 -2.09 16.70
N ARG A 5 16.68 -1.62 15.69
CA ARG A 5 16.21 -1.62 14.30
C ARG A 5 15.68 -3.01 14.00
N ASP A 6 14.48 -3.08 13.45
CA ASP A 6 13.95 -4.37 13.02
C ASP A 6 14.93 -4.96 11.99
N PRO A 7 15.19 -6.28 11.98
CA PRO A 7 16.05 -6.89 10.96
C PRO A 7 15.60 -6.60 9.51
N GLY A 8 14.32 -6.23 9.33
CA GLY A 8 13.71 -5.73 8.10
C GLY A 8 14.15 -4.31 7.69
N ASP A 9 14.59 -3.47 8.63
CA ASP A 9 15.01 -2.08 8.41
C ASP A 9 16.40 -1.97 7.78
N ALA A 10 16.51 -2.49 6.55
CA ALA A 10 17.74 -2.46 5.79
C ALA A 10 17.46 -2.28 4.30
N TRP A 11 18.41 -1.61 3.66
CA TRP A 11 18.46 -1.51 2.21
C TRP A 11 18.92 -2.82 1.58
N VAL A 12 18.23 -3.26 0.53
CA VAL A 12 18.65 -4.35 -0.35
C VAL A 12 18.83 -3.84 -1.77
N THR A 13 19.74 -4.45 -2.52
CA THR A 13 19.89 -4.22 -3.96
C THR A 13 19.21 -5.36 -4.68
N ALA A 14 18.23 -5.05 -5.52
CA ALA A 14 17.49 -6.05 -6.29
C ALA A 14 18.19 -6.36 -7.63
N GLU A 15 17.70 -7.38 -8.36
CA GLU A 15 18.28 -7.80 -9.65
C GLU A 15 18.18 -6.71 -10.73
N ASP A 16 17.23 -5.79 -10.61
CA ASP A 16 17.10 -4.63 -11.50
C ASP A 16 18.17 -3.55 -11.25
N GLY A 17 19.04 -3.74 -10.25
CA GLY A 17 20.13 -2.84 -9.88
C GLY A 17 19.73 -1.68 -8.97
N ASN A 18 18.43 -1.52 -8.67
CA ASN A 18 17.96 -0.48 -7.76
C ASN A 18 18.06 -0.91 -6.29
N ARG A 19 18.04 0.07 -5.39
CA ARG A 19 18.00 -0.16 -3.94
C ARG A 19 16.60 0.06 -3.40
N TYR A 20 16.16 -0.86 -2.55
CA TYR A 20 14.84 -0.83 -1.91
C TYR A 20 14.96 -0.94 -0.39
N TRP A 21 14.11 -0.23 0.34
CA TRP A 21 13.98 -0.34 1.79
C TRP A 21 13.11 -1.54 2.16
N GLY A 22 13.44 -2.24 3.25
CA GLY A 22 12.75 -3.45 3.69
C GLY A 22 13.45 -4.71 3.20
N ARG A 23 14.32 -5.29 4.02
CA ARG A 23 15.11 -6.49 3.69
C ARG A 23 14.24 -7.67 3.25
N PHE A 24 13.08 -7.80 3.87
CA PHE A 24 12.14 -8.87 3.60
C PHE A 24 11.01 -8.42 2.67
N GLY A 25 11.19 -7.33 1.90
CA GLY A 25 10.14 -6.68 1.12
C GLY A 25 9.37 -5.65 1.92
N ALA A 26 8.38 -5.04 1.28
CA ALA A 26 7.50 -4.04 1.89
C ALA A 26 6.05 -4.27 1.47
N ALA A 27 5.12 -3.68 2.21
CA ALA A 27 3.69 -3.76 1.90
C ALA A 27 2.96 -2.47 2.30
N GLY A 28 1.90 -2.14 1.56
CA GLY A 28 1.06 -0.98 1.86
C GLY A 28 -0.41 -1.28 1.69
N LEU A 29 -1.25 -0.56 2.44
CA LEU A 29 -2.69 -0.78 2.49
C LEU A 29 -3.42 0.22 1.61
N LEU A 30 -4.02 -0.27 0.53
CA LEU A 30 -5.01 0.47 -0.24
C LEU A 30 -6.37 0.24 0.43
N ALA A 31 -6.69 1.06 1.43
CA ALA A 31 -7.99 1.06 2.11
C ALA A 31 -9.01 1.85 1.27
N HIS A 32 -10.09 1.19 0.86
CA HIS A 32 -11.17 1.78 0.07
C HIS A 32 -12.44 1.92 0.91
N ASP A 33 -12.87 3.16 1.09
CA ASP A 33 -14.18 3.53 1.62
C ASP A 33 -15.10 3.92 0.44
N PRO A 34 -16.23 3.23 0.22
CA PRO A 34 -17.10 3.51 -0.93
C PRO A 34 -17.67 4.94 -0.98
N ALA A 35 -17.75 5.63 0.15
CA ALA A 35 -18.27 6.99 0.22
C ALA A 35 -17.17 8.06 0.09
N ARG A 36 -15.95 7.76 0.55
CA ARG A 36 -14.87 8.74 0.67
C ARG A 36 -13.72 8.53 -0.32
N GLY A 37 -13.62 7.36 -0.94
CA GLY A 37 -12.52 6.97 -1.83
C GLY A 37 -11.42 6.22 -1.09
N ILE A 38 -10.14 6.50 -1.38
CA ILE A 38 -9.02 5.79 -0.77
C ILE A 38 -8.27 6.66 0.24
N LEU A 39 -7.69 6.02 1.25
CA LEU A 39 -6.80 6.69 2.19
C LEU A 39 -5.42 6.90 1.55
N LEU A 40 -5.00 8.16 1.45
CA LEU A 40 -3.65 8.54 1.05
C LEU A 40 -2.90 9.25 2.18
N GLN A 41 -1.60 9.05 2.20
CA GLN A 41 -0.63 9.67 3.08
C GLN A 41 0.32 10.56 2.28
N HIS A 42 0.49 11.81 2.73
CA HIS A 42 1.49 12.74 2.22
C HIS A 42 2.79 12.55 2.98
N ARG A 43 3.83 12.08 2.29
CA ARG A 43 5.11 11.70 2.89
C ARG A 43 5.96 12.92 3.20
N VAL A 44 6.68 12.90 4.32
CA VAL A 44 7.64 13.95 4.68
C VAL A 44 8.75 14.12 3.65
N ASP A 45 9.25 15.34 3.48
CA ASP A 45 10.23 15.68 2.43
C ASP A 45 11.54 14.87 2.48
N TRP A 46 11.95 14.42 3.67
CA TRP A 46 13.21 13.67 3.84
C TRP A 46 13.06 12.16 3.65
N SER A 47 11.86 11.64 3.35
CA SER A 47 11.68 10.24 3.02
C SER A 47 12.16 9.93 1.60
N ASP A 48 12.33 8.65 1.27
CA ASP A 48 12.40 8.25 -0.14
C ASP A 48 11.13 8.73 -0.86
N HIS A 49 11.31 9.42 -1.99
CA HIS A 49 10.26 10.15 -2.72
C HIS A 49 9.39 11.09 -1.85
N GLY A 50 9.99 11.80 -0.89
CA GLY A 50 9.32 12.78 -0.03
C GLY A 50 8.51 13.86 -0.78
N GLY A 51 7.48 14.38 -0.13
CA GLY A 51 6.57 15.38 -0.70
C GLY A 51 5.51 14.80 -1.66
N THR A 52 5.52 13.48 -1.89
CA THR A 52 4.51 12.78 -2.70
C THR A 52 3.42 12.11 -1.86
N TRP A 53 2.30 11.78 -2.50
CA TRP A 53 1.20 11.04 -1.88
C TRP A 53 1.24 9.56 -2.24
N GLY A 54 1.08 8.69 -1.25
CA GLY A 54 1.02 7.24 -1.43
C GLY A 54 0.01 6.60 -0.50
N ILE A 55 -0.05 5.27 -0.51
CA ILE A 55 -0.78 4.51 0.51
C ILE A 55 0.13 4.32 1.74
N PRO A 56 -0.42 4.34 2.96
CA PRO A 56 0.34 3.99 4.17
C PRO A 56 0.93 2.58 4.06
N GLY A 57 2.12 2.38 4.62
CA GLY A 57 2.83 1.11 4.49
C GLY A 57 4.35 1.22 4.63
N GLY A 58 4.97 0.09 4.92
CA GLY A 58 6.38 0.04 5.28
C GLY A 58 7.04 -1.32 5.05
N ALA A 59 8.22 -1.47 5.64
CA ALA A 59 9.03 -2.68 5.53
C ALA A 59 8.36 -3.85 6.27
N ARG A 60 8.45 -5.06 5.71
CA ARG A 60 8.01 -6.27 6.41
C ARG A 60 9.06 -6.71 7.41
N HIS A 61 8.62 -7.13 8.59
CA HIS A 61 9.46 -7.80 9.57
C HIS A 61 9.86 -9.21 9.10
N GLU A 62 10.85 -9.81 9.76
CA GLU A 62 11.26 -11.19 9.45
C GLU A 62 10.12 -12.19 9.70
N GLY A 63 9.72 -12.92 8.66
CA GLY A 63 8.63 -13.89 8.73
C GLY A 63 7.21 -13.29 8.71
N GLU A 64 7.10 -11.97 8.59
CA GLU A 64 5.81 -11.28 8.47
C GLU A 64 5.26 -11.40 7.04
N ASP A 65 4.00 -11.81 6.93
CA ASP A 65 3.31 -11.82 5.64
C ASP A 65 2.89 -10.41 5.20
N ALA A 66 2.61 -10.23 3.92
CA ALA A 66 2.29 -8.92 3.36
C ALA A 66 1.00 -8.28 3.91
N VAL A 67 -0.01 -9.09 4.26
CA VAL A 67 -1.28 -8.59 4.79
C VAL A 67 -1.07 -8.07 6.20
N SER A 68 -0.42 -8.86 7.05
CA SER A 68 -0.05 -8.48 8.40
C SER A 68 0.81 -7.21 8.41
N GLY A 69 1.84 -7.16 7.56
CA GLY A 69 2.70 -5.97 7.44
C GLY A 69 1.95 -4.72 6.99
N ALA A 70 1.16 -4.80 5.93
CA ALA A 70 0.39 -3.64 5.44
C ALA A 70 -0.57 -3.09 6.50
N ILE A 71 -1.27 -3.96 7.23
CA ILE A 71 -2.21 -3.55 8.29
C ILE A 71 -1.48 -2.95 9.50
N ARG A 72 -0.38 -3.58 9.94
CA ARG A 72 0.44 -3.06 11.04
C ARG A 72 0.96 -1.66 10.72
N GLU A 73 1.66 -1.52 9.60
CA GLU A 73 2.27 -0.25 9.16
C GLU A 73 1.20 0.84 9.02
N SER A 74 0.06 0.52 8.38
CA SER A 74 -1.03 1.50 8.26
C SER A 74 -1.64 1.89 9.61
N GLY A 75 -1.63 0.99 10.59
CA GLY A 75 -2.01 1.30 11.97
C GLY A 75 -0.99 2.20 12.67
N GLU A 76 0.30 1.97 12.43
CA GLU A 76 1.42 2.71 13.04
C GLU A 76 1.60 4.12 12.44
N GLU A 77 1.34 4.29 11.14
CA GLU A 77 1.55 5.56 10.44
C GLU A 77 0.28 6.43 10.33
N ALA A 78 -0.88 5.79 10.15
CA ALA A 78 -2.12 6.46 9.78
C ALA A 78 -3.31 6.14 10.72
N GLY A 79 -3.05 5.47 11.85
CA GLY A 79 -4.08 5.14 12.84
C GLY A 79 -5.16 4.19 12.33
N VAL A 80 -4.91 3.42 11.26
CA VAL A 80 -5.90 2.49 10.69
C VAL A 80 -6.21 1.36 11.69
N PRO A 81 -7.47 1.20 12.14
CA PRO A 81 -7.82 0.11 13.04
C PRO A 81 -7.86 -1.22 12.27
N PRO A 82 -7.13 -2.28 12.69
CA PRO A 82 -7.09 -3.56 11.97
C PRO A 82 -8.47 -4.18 11.73
N GLN A 83 -9.39 -4.03 12.68
CA GLN A 83 -10.76 -4.54 12.60
C GLN A 83 -11.69 -3.73 11.69
N ALA A 84 -11.26 -2.54 11.24
CA ALA A 84 -12.06 -1.67 10.39
C ALA A 84 -11.85 -1.93 8.90
N VAL A 85 -10.95 -2.84 8.53
CA VAL A 85 -10.60 -3.17 7.14
C VAL A 85 -10.69 -4.66 6.88
N ALA A 86 -11.14 -5.03 5.68
CA ALA A 86 -11.21 -6.41 5.21
C ALA A 86 -10.38 -6.56 3.92
N PRO A 87 -9.20 -7.20 3.96
CA PRO A 87 -8.41 -7.48 2.77
C PRO A 87 -9.18 -8.32 1.74
N ARG A 88 -9.02 -7.99 0.46
CA ARG A 88 -9.69 -8.65 -0.68
C ARG A 88 -8.68 -9.20 -1.68
N PHE A 89 -7.60 -8.45 -1.91
CA PHE A 89 -6.56 -8.84 -2.85
C PHE A 89 -5.17 -8.43 -2.37
N GLY A 90 -4.16 -9.16 -2.82
CA GLY A 90 -2.75 -8.76 -2.75
C GLY A 90 -2.18 -8.62 -4.15
N TYR A 91 -1.76 -7.40 -4.54
CA TYR A 91 -1.05 -7.15 -5.79
C TYR A 91 0.44 -7.02 -5.51
N THR A 92 1.27 -7.89 -6.10
CA THR A 92 2.71 -7.95 -5.83
C THR A 92 3.52 -7.58 -7.06
N ILE A 93 4.46 -6.66 -6.86
CA ILE A 93 5.54 -6.37 -7.79
C ILE A 93 6.81 -7.04 -7.27
N ASP A 94 7.43 -7.85 -8.12
CA ASP A 94 8.74 -8.46 -7.86
C ASP A 94 9.82 -7.70 -8.65
N ARG A 95 10.92 -7.36 -7.97
CA ARG A 95 12.09 -6.67 -8.54
C ARG A 95 13.33 -7.58 -8.62
N GLY A 96 13.15 -8.87 -8.37
CA GLY A 96 14.21 -9.86 -8.30
C GLY A 96 14.95 -9.76 -6.97
N GLY A 97 14.43 -10.46 -5.95
CA GLY A 97 14.99 -10.48 -4.60
C GLY A 97 14.39 -9.45 -3.63
N TRP A 98 13.48 -8.60 -4.10
CA TRP A 98 12.67 -7.71 -3.27
C TRP A 98 11.27 -7.58 -3.86
N THR A 99 10.24 -7.59 -3.01
CA THR A 99 8.85 -7.43 -3.44
C THR A 99 8.16 -6.29 -2.70
N TYR A 100 7.26 -5.60 -3.41
CA TYR A 100 6.26 -4.73 -2.81
C TYR A 100 4.86 -5.32 -3.02
N THR A 101 4.09 -5.46 -1.96
CA THR A 101 2.69 -5.93 -2.06
C THR A 101 1.73 -4.81 -1.66
N THR A 102 0.87 -4.39 -2.60
CA THR A 102 -0.31 -3.58 -2.28
C THR A 102 -1.44 -4.49 -1.81
N VAL A 103 -1.87 -4.33 -0.57
CA VAL A 103 -3.02 -5.04 0.00
C VAL A 103 -4.25 -4.16 -0.22
N ILE A 104 -5.17 -4.66 -1.04
CA ILE A 104 -6.42 -3.97 -1.36
C ILE A 104 -7.47 -4.41 -0.33
N ALA A 105 -8.01 -3.47 0.42
CA ALA A 105 -8.96 -3.75 1.49
C ALA A 105 -10.19 -2.84 1.42
N GLU A 106 -11.35 -3.41 1.73
CA GLU A 106 -12.58 -2.65 1.94
C GLU A 106 -12.63 -2.13 3.38
N VAL A 107 -13.04 -0.87 3.57
CA VAL A 107 -13.33 -0.32 4.90
C VAL A 107 -14.71 -0.83 5.33
N THR A 108 -14.74 -1.67 6.37
CA THR A 108 -15.96 -2.30 6.91
C THR A 108 -16.58 -1.51 8.05
N SER A 109 -15.79 -0.68 8.72
CA SER A 109 -16.25 0.27 9.74
C SER A 109 -15.58 1.62 9.50
N PRO A 110 -16.33 2.72 9.37
CA PRO A 110 -15.74 4.05 9.22
C PRO A 110 -14.82 4.40 10.40
N PHE A 111 -13.73 5.08 10.08
CA PHE A 111 -12.76 5.63 11.03
C PHE A 111 -12.18 6.93 10.47
N GLU A 112 -11.64 7.77 11.37
CA GLU A 112 -10.85 8.93 11.00
C GLU A 112 -9.35 8.59 11.11
N PRO A 113 -8.55 8.83 10.05
CA PRO A 113 -7.12 8.55 10.08
C PRO A 113 -6.41 9.58 10.96
N GLU A 114 -5.35 9.14 11.64
CA GLU A 114 -4.58 9.98 12.55
C GLU A 114 -3.10 9.86 12.20
N ILE A 115 -2.38 10.98 12.13
CA ILE A 115 -0.93 10.97 11.99
C ILE A 115 -0.34 10.52 13.32
N THR A 116 0.12 9.27 13.36
CA THR A 116 0.62 8.63 14.58
C THR A 116 2.14 8.56 14.63
N ASP A 117 2.81 8.94 13.54
CA ASP A 117 4.26 8.94 13.42
C ASP A 117 4.84 10.26 12.85
N PRO A 118 6.18 10.44 12.86
CA PRO A 118 6.83 11.61 12.26
C PRO A 118 6.96 11.56 10.73
N GLU A 119 6.47 10.52 10.05
CA GLU A 119 6.74 10.27 8.63
C GLU A 119 5.66 10.84 7.69
N SER A 120 4.59 11.39 8.27
CA SER A 120 3.45 11.93 7.54
C SER A 120 3.29 13.46 7.72
N HIS A 121 3.11 14.19 6.61
CA HIS A 121 2.68 15.59 6.62
C HIS A 121 1.16 15.74 6.69
N ALA A 122 0.43 14.83 6.04
CA ALA A 122 -1.02 14.86 5.94
C ALA A 122 -1.58 13.46 5.66
N LEU A 123 -2.81 13.22 6.07
CA LEU A 123 -3.62 12.06 5.67
C LEU A 123 -4.91 12.59 5.05
N ALA A 124 -5.40 11.93 4.00
CA ALA A 124 -6.64 12.32 3.34
C ALA A 124 -7.37 11.11 2.77
N TRP A 125 -8.69 11.09 2.94
CA TRP A 125 -9.55 10.31 2.08
C TRP A 125 -9.74 11.05 0.75
N VAL A 126 -9.35 10.42 -0.35
CA VAL A 126 -9.36 11.02 -1.68
C VAL A 126 -10.31 10.27 -2.60
N PRO A 127 -11.30 10.94 -3.21
CA PRO A 127 -12.20 10.32 -4.19
C PRO A 127 -11.44 9.67 -5.34
N LEU A 128 -11.88 8.49 -5.80
CA LEU A 128 -11.17 7.70 -6.83
C LEU A 128 -10.88 8.47 -8.13
N ALA A 129 -11.75 9.43 -8.47
CA ALA A 129 -11.59 10.27 -9.66
C ALA A 129 -10.46 11.30 -9.53
N GLU A 130 -10.12 11.71 -8.30
CA GLU A 130 -9.17 12.78 -8.00
C GLU A 130 -7.78 12.25 -7.66
N VAL A 131 -7.63 10.95 -7.37
CA VAL A 131 -6.34 10.34 -6.96
C VAL A 131 -5.20 10.68 -7.93
N ALA A 132 -5.46 10.65 -9.24
CA ALA A 132 -4.45 10.91 -10.25
C ALA A 132 -4.04 12.40 -10.35
N ASP A 133 -4.77 13.31 -9.69
CA ASP A 133 -4.47 14.74 -9.67
C ASP A 133 -3.46 15.12 -8.55
N TYR A 134 -3.21 14.20 -7.62
CA TYR A 134 -2.21 14.37 -6.56
C TYR A 134 -0.79 14.07 -7.08
N PRO A 135 0.27 14.69 -6.50
CA PRO A 135 1.64 14.33 -6.82
C PRO A 135 1.96 12.96 -6.21
N LEU A 136 1.60 11.88 -6.91
CA LEU A 136 1.69 10.51 -6.38
C LEU A 136 3.12 9.99 -6.31
N HIS A 137 3.37 9.11 -5.34
CA HIS A 137 4.58 8.29 -5.26
C HIS A 137 4.75 7.51 -6.57
N PRO A 138 5.92 7.52 -7.25
CA PRO A 138 6.06 6.98 -8.61
C PRO A 138 5.64 5.51 -8.75
N GLY A 139 5.98 4.68 -7.76
CA GLY A 139 5.56 3.28 -7.73
C GLY A 139 4.04 3.12 -7.63
N PHE A 140 3.38 3.94 -6.80
CA PHE A 140 1.93 3.90 -6.65
C PHE A 140 1.23 4.45 -7.90
N ALA A 141 1.74 5.55 -8.47
CA ALA A 141 1.24 6.13 -9.72
C ALA A 141 1.26 5.13 -10.87
N ALA A 142 2.32 4.32 -10.98
CA ALA A 142 2.44 3.28 -12.01
C ALA A 142 1.43 2.13 -11.82
N SER A 143 1.12 1.77 -10.58
CA SER A 143 0.16 0.70 -10.26
C SER A 143 -1.29 1.16 -10.28
N TRP A 144 -1.56 2.45 -10.02
CA TRP A 144 -2.91 2.98 -9.85
C TRP A 144 -3.89 2.63 -10.99
N PRO A 145 -3.54 2.75 -12.29
CA PRO A 145 -4.44 2.37 -13.38
C PRO A 145 -4.84 0.88 -13.36
N LEU A 146 -4.00 0.01 -12.79
CA LEU A 146 -4.27 -1.43 -12.65
C LEU A 146 -5.09 -1.74 -11.39
N LEU A 147 -4.88 -0.97 -10.31
CA LEU A 147 -5.51 -1.20 -9.02
C LEU A 147 -6.91 -0.59 -8.92
N ARG A 148 -7.13 0.57 -9.52
CA ARG A 148 -8.42 1.28 -9.47
C ARG A 148 -9.61 0.41 -9.92
N PRO A 149 -9.53 -0.38 -11.01
CA PRO A 149 -10.60 -1.29 -11.42
C PRO A 149 -10.81 -2.49 -10.48
N LEU A 150 -10.08 -2.61 -9.37
CA LEU A 150 -10.27 -3.68 -8.38
C LEU A 150 -11.07 -3.20 -7.15
N LEU A 151 -11.45 -1.92 -7.12
CA LEU A 151 -12.06 -1.26 -5.95
C LEU A 151 -13.58 -1.17 -6.01
N ALA A 152 -14.19 -1.24 -7.20
CA ALA A 152 -15.64 -1.17 -7.29
C ALA A 152 -16.27 -2.51 -6.88
N GLY A 153 -17.37 -2.42 -6.14
CA GLY A 153 -18.16 -3.58 -5.73
C GLY A 153 -19.19 -4.04 -6.79
N ASP A 154 -19.02 -3.75 -8.08
CA ASP A 154 -20.03 -4.06 -9.13
C ASP A 154 -19.36 -4.60 -10.42
N PRO A 155 -19.88 -5.70 -11.02
CA PRO A 155 -19.17 -6.57 -11.93
C PRO A 155 -19.24 -6.08 -13.37
N ASP A 156 -18.52 -5.00 -13.69
CA ASP A 156 -18.25 -4.73 -15.09
C ASP A 156 -17.21 -5.71 -15.63
N ALA A 157 -17.46 -6.26 -16.82
CA ALA A 157 -16.60 -7.26 -17.47
C ALA A 157 -15.12 -6.81 -17.62
N THR A 158 -14.89 -5.50 -17.57
CA THR A 158 -13.56 -4.89 -17.59
C THR A 158 -12.78 -5.14 -16.30
N GLU A 159 -13.42 -5.10 -15.13
CA GLU A 159 -12.77 -5.38 -13.84
C GLU A 159 -12.41 -6.86 -13.71
N ALA A 160 -13.33 -7.75 -14.12
CA ALA A 160 -13.09 -9.18 -14.18
C ALA A 160 -11.91 -9.50 -15.11
N ALA A 161 -11.86 -8.91 -16.30
CA ALA A 161 -10.76 -9.13 -17.25
C ALA A 161 -9.40 -8.63 -16.73
N THR A 162 -9.35 -7.47 -16.05
CA THR A 162 -8.12 -6.96 -15.42
C THR A 162 -7.68 -7.86 -14.27
N ALA A 163 -8.59 -8.22 -13.36
CA ALA A 163 -8.29 -9.13 -12.27
C ALA A 163 -7.82 -10.50 -12.78
N ASP A 164 -8.51 -11.08 -13.76
CA ASP A 164 -8.17 -12.39 -14.33
C ASP A 164 -6.82 -12.37 -15.03
N ALA A 165 -6.48 -11.30 -15.76
CA ALA A 165 -5.17 -11.14 -16.38
C ALA A 165 -4.04 -11.07 -15.35
N LEU A 166 -4.24 -10.32 -14.25
CA LEU A 166 -3.26 -10.18 -13.17
C LEU A 166 -3.14 -11.45 -12.32
N ILE A 167 -4.24 -12.20 -12.15
CA ILE A 167 -4.24 -13.51 -11.51
C ILE A 167 -3.49 -14.52 -12.38
N ALA A 168 -3.75 -14.51 -13.69
CA ALA A 168 -3.07 -15.38 -14.65
C ALA A 168 -1.55 -15.10 -14.73
N SER A 169 -1.13 -13.84 -14.52
CA SER A 169 0.29 -13.50 -14.41
C SER A 169 0.92 -13.85 -13.06
N GLY A 170 0.11 -14.25 -12.06
CA GLY A 170 0.54 -14.51 -10.69
C GLY A 170 0.83 -13.26 -9.86
N SER A 171 0.56 -12.07 -10.41
CA SER A 171 0.85 -10.79 -9.74
C SER A 171 -0.28 -10.34 -8.81
N LEU A 172 -1.48 -10.92 -8.91
CA LEU A 172 -2.61 -10.66 -8.03
C LEU A 172 -3.10 -11.97 -7.40
N VAL A 173 -3.32 -11.95 -6.08
CA VAL A 173 -3.92 -13.06 -5.33
C VAL A 173 -5.21 -12.60 -4.65
N ARG A 174 -6.22 -13.47 -4.60
CA ARG A 174 -7.44 -13.27 -3.79
C ARG A 174 -7.15 -13.69 -2.35
N LEU A 175 -7.63 -12.91 -1.38
CA LEU A 175 -7.45 -13.11 0.05
C LEU A 175 -8.72 -13.65 0.72
#